data_AF-A0A383BP80-F1
#
_entry.id   AF-A0A383BP80-F1
#
_cell.length_a   1.000
_cell.length_b   1.000
_cell.length_c   1.000
_cell.angle_alpha   90.00
_cell.angle_beta   90.00
_cell.angle_gamma   90.00
#
_symmetry.space_group_name_H-M   'P 1'
#
loop_
_entity.id
_entity.type
_entity.pdbx_description
1 polymer ?
#
loop_
_entity_poly.entity_id
_entity_poly.type
_entity_poly.pdbx_seq_one_letter_code
_entity_poly.pdbx_strand_id
1 'polypeptide(L)'
;MIKSILLLIFFSQIAFAQLDTLWTKTYFPDEDTLGFIGISLQPTFDGGFVVLGEQTSENIEPAIFLLKADSDGENLWTRLLPNSNYEYVKAFSIGETQNGGLSVLTRESNFNCQEEPDSSSNAILVITSMNFYGDTLWTRALVNNYLADQYELCSQNYKGLILHDGNYLIFGKYFADGERKTWLLKTDSEGN
;
A
#
# COMPACT_ATOMS: atom_id res chain seq x y z
N MET A 1 10.59 -12.39 -78.15
CA MET A 1 11.29 -12.20 -76.86
C MET A 1 10.76 -10.94 -76.20
N ILE A 2 9.79 -11.06 -75.31
CA ILE A 2 9.33 -9.96 -74.44
C ILE A 2 9.78 -10.35 -73.04
N LYS A 3 10.77 -9.64 -72.49
CA LYS A 3 11.24 -9.83 -71.11
C LYS A 3 10.23 -9.14 -70.20
N SER A 4 9.41 -9.91 -69.50
CA SER A 4 8.58 -9.39 -68.42
C SER A 4 9.47 -9.12 -67.20
N ILE A 5 9.53 -7.87 -66.78
CA ILE A 5 10.20 -7.45 -65.54
C ILE A 5 9.16 -7.58 -64.42
N LEU A 6 9.34 -8.57 -63.53
CA LEU A 6 8.55 -8.67 -62.30
C LEU A 6 9.10 -7.63 -61.30
N LEU A 7 8.32 -6.61 -60.99
CA LEU A 7 8.64 -5.63 -59.95
C LEU A 7 8.11 -6.17 -58.61
N LEU A 8 9.01 -6.67 -57.75
CA LEU A 8 8.69 -7.08 -56.38
C LEU A 8 8.59 -5.84 -55.49
N ILE A 9 7.37 -5.47 -55.12
CA ILE A 9 7.10 -4.42 -54.12
C ILE A 9 7.31 -5.07 -52.74
N PHE A 10 8.41 -4.75 -52.07
CA PHE A 10 8.56 -5.02 -50.64
C PHE A 10 7.67 -4.05 -49.87
N PHE A 11 6.50 -4.52 -49.42
CA PHE A 11 5.77 -3.85 -48.35
C PHE A 11 6.57 -4.09 -47.07
N SER A 12 7.41 -3.13 -46.65
CA SER A 12 7.93 -3.13 -45.29
C SER A 12 6.75 -2.89 -44.36
N GLN A 13 6.19 -3.96 -43.80
CA GLN A 13 5.25 -3.83 -42.70
C GLN A 13 6.02 -3.19 -41.55
N ILE A 14 5.73 -1.91 -41.29
CA ILE A 14 6.08 -1.28 -40.03
C ILE A 14 5.26 -2.05 -39.00
N ALA A 15 5.91 -2.99 -38.31
CA ALA A 15 5.36 -3.57 -37.11
C ALA A 15 5.27 -2.41 -36.11
N PHE A 16 4.06 -1.88 -35.92
CA PHE A 16 3.78 -1.09 -34.74
C PHE A 16 4.03 -2.03 -33.57
N ALA A 17 5.08 -1.77 -32.79
CA ALA A 17 5.24 -2.40 -31.51
C ALA A 17 4.03 -1.97 -30.67
N GLN A 18 2.98 -2.79 -30.71
CA GLN A 18 1.91 -2.70 -29.74
C GLN A 18 2.57 -2.95 -28.39
N LEU A 19 2.32 -2.08 -27.42
CA LEU A 19 2.76 -2.27 -26.05
C LEU A 19 2.09 -3.57 -25.56
N ASP A 20 2.79 -4.69 -25.70
CA ASP A 20 2.27 -6.00 -25.31
C ASP A 20 2.61 -6.20 -23.84
N THR A 21 1.67 -5.85 -22.98
CA THR A 21 1.74 -6.19 -21.56
C THR A 21 1.59 -7.70 -21.44
N LEU A 22 2.44 -8.36 -20.63
CA LEU A 22 2.31 -9.81 -20.41
C LEU A 22 0.90 -10.20 -19.93
N TRP A 23 0.32 -9.40 -19.04
CA TRP A 23 -1.06 -9.52 -18.61
C TRP A 23 -1.59 -8.20 -18.05
N THR A 24 -2.91 -8.06 -18.03
CA THR A 24 -3.65 -7.06 -17.24
C THR A 24 -4.70 -7.80 -16.42
N LYS A 25 -4.86 -7.39 -15.15
CA LYS A 25 -5.82 -8.00 -14.22
C LYS A 25 -6.56 -6.90 -13.46
N THR A 26 -7.88 -7.07 -13.36
CA THR A 26 -8.72 -6.31 -12.44
C THR A 26 -9.12 -7.25 -11.32
N TYR A 27 -8.86 -6.84 -10.09
CA TYR A 27 -9.28 -7.60 -8.91
C TYR A 27 -10.61 -7.04 -8.40
N PHE A 28 -11.46 -7.94 -7.93
CA PHE A 28 -12.83 -7.64 -7.49
C PHE A 28 -13.72 -6.99 -8.58
N PRO A 29 -13.75 -7.52 -9.82
CA PRO A 29 -14.47 -6.87 -10.93
C PRO A 29 -15.99 -6.89 -10.78
N ASP A 30 -16.52 -7.82 -9.98
CA ASP A 30 -17.96 -8.01 -9.77
C ASP A 30 -18.47 -7.35 -8.47
N GLU A 31 -17.59 -6.62 -7.77
CA GLU A 31 -17.97 -5.92 -6.54
C GLU A 31 -18.45 -4.50 -6.85
N ASP A 32 -19.76 -4.33 -6.88
CA ASP A 32 -20.41 -3.05 -7.18
C ASP A 32 -20.67 -2.20 -5.94
N THR A 33 -20.64 -2.79 -4.74
CA THR A 33 -21.04 -2.10 -3.49
C THR A 33 -19.87 -1.61 -2.66
N LEU A 34 -18.70 -2.22 -2.83
CA LEU A 34 -17.47 -1.88 -2.12
C LEU A 34 -16.40 -1.40 -3.10
N GLY A 35 -15.81 -0.25 -2.83
CA GLY A 35 -14.60 0.21 -3.51
C GLY A 35 -13.36 -0.46 -2.92
N PHE A 36 -12.57 -1.13 -3.75
CA PHE A 36 -11.24 -1.65 -3.39
C PHE A 36 -10.15 -0.85 -4.11
N ILE A 37 -9.38 -0.07 -3.35
CA ILE A 37 -8.37 0.84 -3.91
C ILE A 37 -6.98 0.38 -3.46
N GLY A 38 -6.13 -0.02 -4.42
CA GLY A 38 -4.73 -0.35 -4.16
C GLY A 38 -3.87 0.87 -3.87
N ILE A 39 -3.07 0.83 -2.81
CA ILE A 39 -2.26 1.96 -2.30
C ILE A 39 -0.76 1.66 -2.36
N SER A 40 -0.36 0.42 -2.10
CA SER A 40 1.05 0.01 -2.12
C SER A 40 1.19 -1.41 -2.66
N LEU A 41 2.30 -1.68 -3.35
CA LEU A 41 2.63 -2.97 -3.93
C LEU A 41 3.99 -3.44 -3.40
N GLN A 42 4.09 -4.72 -3.05
CA GLN A 42 5.33 -5.35 -2.59
C GLN A 42 5.52 -6.68 -3.32
N PRO A 43 6.54 -6.83 -4.19
CA PRO A 43 6.97 -8.13 -4.69
C PRO A 43 7.36 -9.04 -3.53
N THR A 44 7.08 -10.33 -3.66
CA THR A 44 7.39 -11.33 -2.63
C THR A 44 8.48 -12.29 -3.07
N PHE A 45 9.23 -12.86 -2.13
CA PHE A 45 10.36 -13.75 -2.41
C PHE A 45 9.96 -15.04 -3.16
N ASP A 46 8.69 -15.44 -3.08
CA ASP A 46 8.12 -16.56 -3.84
C ASP A 46 7.88 -16.23 -5.33
N GLY A 47 8.16 -15.00 -5.77
CA GLY A 47 7.99 -14.53 -7.16
C GLY A 47 6.64 -13.90 -7.45
N GLY A 48 5.72 -13.83 -6.48
CA GLY A 48 4.46 -13.11 -6.61
C GLY A 48 4.53 -11.67 -6.08
N PHE A 49 3.38 -11.15 -5.64
CA PHE A 49 3.29 -9.82 -5.02
C PHE A 49 2.10 -9.70 -4.06
N VAL A 50 2.20 -8.75 -3.13
CA VAL A 50 1.09 -8.32 -2.26
C VAL A 50 0.72 -6.88 -2.55
N VAL A 51 -0.57 -6.64 -2.74
CA VAL A 51 -1.19 -5.31 -2.77
C VAL A 51 -1.73 -5.00 -1.39
N LEU A 52 -1.40 -3.83 -0.87
CA LEU A 52 -2.05 -3.21 0.28
C LEU A 52 -3.01 -2.15 -0.23
N GLY A 53 -4.22 -2.10 0.31
CA GLY A 53 -5.21 -1.12 -0.10
C GLY A 53 -6.28 -0.82 0.94
N GLU A 54 -7.23 0.00 0.54
CA GLU A 54 -8.38 0.44 1.33
C GLU A 54 -9.67 -0.10 0.71
N GLN A 55 -10.53 -0.63 1.55
CA GLN A 55 -11.90 -0.99 1.24
C GLN A 55 -12.82 0.09 1.78
N THR A 56 -13.67 0.66 0.93
CA THR A 56 -14.56 1.77 1.29
C THR A 56 -15.97 1.54 0.73
N SER A 57 -17.00 1.91 1.48
CA SER A 57 -18.37 2.04 0.96
C SER A 57 -19.13 3.08 1.77
N GLU A 58 -20.26 3.56 1.26
CA GLU A 58 -21.13 4.51 1.96
C GLU A 58 -21.72 3.93 3.26
N ASN A 59 -21.86 2.60 3.33
CA ASN A 59 -22.61 1.92 4.39
C ASN A 59 -21.76 1.03 5.32
N ILE A 60 -20.42 1.07 5.21
CA ILE A 60 -19.54 0.29 6.10
C ILE A 60 -18.39 1.17 6.60
N GLU A 61 -17.82 0.76 7.74
CA GLU A 61 -16.55 1.31 8.20
C GLU A 61 -15.42 0.96 7.21
N PRO A 62 -14.53 1.93 6.90
CA PRO A 62 -13.40 1.67 6.03
C PRO A 62 -12.49 0.61 6.62
N ALA A 63 -11.99 -0.28 5.78
CA ALA A 63 -11.07 -1.35 6.19
C ALA A 63 -9.79 -1.32 5.36
N ILE A 64 -8.70 -1.86 5.92
CA ILE A 64 -7.47 -2.09 5.19
C ILE A 64 -7.47 -3.52 4.67
N PHE A 65 -7.26 -3.69 3.36
CA PHE A 65 -7.15 -5.01 2.75
C PHE A 65 -5.74 -5.29 2.25
N LEU A 66 -5.41 -6.57 2.22
CA LEU A 66 -4.25 -7.12 1.55
C LEU A 66 -4.71 -8.15 0.52
N LEU A 67 -4.10 -8.13 -0.67
CA LEU A 67 -4.30 -9.14 -1.71
C LEU A 67 -2.95 -9.70 -2.11
N LYS A 68 -2.76 -11.01 -2.00
CA LYS A 68 -1.60 -11.71 -2.54
C LYS A 68 -1.97 -12.33 -3.87
N ALA A 69 -1.09 -12.16 -4.84
CA ALA A 69 -1.13 -12.87 -6.10
C ALA A 69 0.20 -13.57 -6.39
N ASP A 70 0.17 -14.52 -7.32
CA ASP A 70 1.35 -15.14 -7.91
C ASP A 70 1.94 -14.27 -9.04
N SER A 71 2.95 -14.80 -9.75
CA SER A 71 3.61 -14.10 -10.86
C SER A 71 2.71 -13.90 -12.09
N ASP A 72 1.67 -14.71 -12.23
CA ASP A 72 0.71 -14.64 -13.34
C ASP A 72 -0.48 -13.72 -13.01
N GLY A 73 -0.49 -13.15 -11.80
CA GLY A 73 -1.54 -12.26 -11.32
C GLY A 73 -2.81 -13.01 -10.93
N GLU A 74 -2.70 -14.30 -10.56
CA GLU A 74 -3.82 -15.03 -9.98
C GLU A 74 -3.89 -14.78 -8.47
N ASN A 75 -5.10 -14.49 -7.97
CA ASN A 75 -5.31 -14.23 -6.56
C ASN A 75 -5.10 -15.51 -5.73
N LEU A 76 -4.15 -15.46 -4.81
CA LEU A 76 -3.87 -16.55 -3.86
C LEU A 76 -4.66 -16.37 -2.57
N TRP A 77 -4.74 -15.14 -2.07
CA TRP A 77 -5.55 -14.81 -0.90
C TRP A 77 -5.84 -13.32 -0.81
N THR A 78 -7.00 -13.01 -0.21
CA THR A 78 -7.36 -11.68 0.27
C THR A 78 -7.53 -11.73 1.80
N ARG A 79 -7.05 -10.70 2.49
CA ARG A 79 -7.21 -10.51 3.94
C ARG A 79 -7.68 -9.10 4.22
N LEU A 80 -8.48 -8.95 5.26
CA LEU A 80 -8.73 -7.65 5.90
C LEU A 80 -7.90 -7.60 7.17
N LEU A 81 -7.28 -6.45 7.45
CA LEU A 81 -6.71 -6.24 8.77
C LEU A 81 -7.85 -6.25 9.81
N PRO A 82 -7.60 -6.76 11.03
CA PRO A 82 -8.58 -6.73 12.09
C PRO A 82 -9.12 -5.31 12.31
N ASN A 83 -10.39 -5.19 12.69
CA ASN A 83 -11.01 -3.89 12.92
C ASN A 83 -10.18 -3.08 13.93
N SER A 84 -9.86 -1.86 13.53
CA SER A 84 -9.26 -0.86 14.41
C SER A 84 -10.26 -0.47 15.51
N ASN A 85 -9.75 0.00 16.65
CA ASN A 85 -10.57 0.68 17.65
C ASN A 85 -10.94 2.11 17.24
N TYR A 86 -10.46 2.57 16.10
CA TYR A 86 -10.70 3.88 15.51
C TYR A 86 -11.62 3.78 14.29
N GLU A 87 -12.41 4.83 14.09
CA GLU A 87 -13.43 4.90 13.02
C GLU A 87 -12.82 5.03 11.62
N TYR A 88 -11.65 5.65 11.50
CA TYR A 88 -11.01 5.93 10.23
C TYR A 88 -9.64 5.26 10.14
N VAL A 89 -9.37 4.65 8.98
CA VAL A 89 -8.09 4.00 8.68
C VAL A 89 -7.49 4.50 7.36
N LYS A 90 -6.17 4.46 7.23
CA LYS A 90 -5.44 4.79 6.00
C LYS A 90 -4.27 3.83 5.80
N ALA A 91 -4.09 3.29 4.60
CA ALA A 91 -2.91 2.52 4.23
C ALA A 91 -1.77 3.44 3.76
N PHE A 92 -0.52 3.08 4.06
CA PHE A 92 0.65 3.79 3.53
C PHE A 92 1.61 2.90 2.78
N SER A 93 2.09 1.84 3.41
CA SER A 93 3.13 0.99 2.84
C SER A 93 3.06 -0.43 3.37
N ILE A 94 3.52 -1.36 2.55
CA ILE A 94 3.74 -2.75 2.91
C ILE A 94 5.16 -3.14 2.53
N GLY A 95 5.78 -4.00 3.33
CA GLY A 95 7.09 -4.58 3.07
C GLY A 95 7.12 -6.07 3.42
N GLU A 96 8.00 -6.82 2.76
CA GLU A 96 8.29 -8.21 3.10
C GLU A 96 9.58 -8.28 3.92
N THR A 97 9.54 -9.03 5.03
CA THR A 97 10.69 -9.32 5.89
C THR A 97 11.54 -10.42 5.28
N GLN A 98 12.83 -10.51 5.64
CA GLN A 98 13.72 -11.58 5.14
C GLN A 98 13.24 -13.00 5.46
N ASN A 99 12.36 -13.16 6.46
CA ASN A 99 11.79 -14.45 6.83
C ASN A 99 10.44 -14.74 6.13
N GLY A 100 10.06 -13.93 5.14
CA GLY A 100 8.80 -14.07 4.39
C GLY A 100 7.54 -13.54 5.11
N GLY A 101 7.68 -12.99 6.33
CA GLY A 101 6.59 -12.25 6.97
C GLY A 101 6.34 -10.89 6.30
N LEU A 102 5.19 -10.28 6.54
CA LEU A 102 4.82 -8.97 6.01
C LEU A 102 4.79 -7.92 7.13
N SER A 103 5.04 -6.67 6.78
CA SER A 103 4.81 -5.51 7.65
C SER A 103 4.01 -4.46 6.94
N VAL A 104 2.98 -3.96 7.59
CA VAL A 104 2.07 -2.94 7.07
C VAL A 104 2.17 -1.70 7.95
N LEU A 105 2.28 -0.53 7.32
CA LEU A 105 2.15 0.77 7.97
C LEU A 105 0.80 1.39 7.60
N THR A 106 0.02 1.74 8.62
CA THR A 106 -1.28 2.41 8.49
C THR A 106 -1.37 3.64 9.40
N ARG A 107 -2.42 4.45 9.20
CA ARG A 107 -2.94 5.40 10.19
C ARG A 107 -4.27 4.90 10.69
N GLU A 108 -4.53 5.17 11.97
CA GLU A 108 -5.85 5.05 12.58
C GLU A 108 -6.21 6.40 13.22
N SER A 109 -7.45 6.85 13.07
CA SER A 109 -7.94 8.13 13.63
C SER A 109 -9.41 8.09 14.00
N ASN A 110 -9.80 8.83 15.05
CA ASN A 110 -11.20 8.94 15.50
C ASN A 110 -11.94 10.11 14.83
N PHE A 111 -11.36 10.66 13.77
CA PHE A 111 -11.91 11.79 13.04
C PHE A 111 -11.55 11.67 11.56
N ASN A 112 -12.38 12.31 10.74
CA ASN A 112 -12.17 12.42 9.32
C ASN A 112 -11.09 13.47 9.03
N CYS A 113 -10.00 13.06 8.38
CA CYS A 113 -8.92 13.95 7.97
C CYS A 113 -9.29 15.00 6.90
N GLN A 114 -10.54 15.01 6.40
CA GLN A 114 -11.09 16.06 5.53
C GLN A 114 -11.82 17.16 6.31
N GLU A 115 -12.07 16.95 7.60
CA GLU A 115 -12.81 17.87 8.46
C GLU A 115 -11.86 18.58 9.41
N GLU A 116 -12.31 19.74 9.92
CA GLU A 116 -11.56 20.45 10.95
C GLU A 116 -11.65 19.66 12.26
N PRO A 117 -10.50 19.18 12.78
CA PRO A 117 -10.47 18.37 13.98
C PRO A 117 -10.72 19.22 15.24
N ASP A 118 -11.23 18.56 16.28
CA ASP A 118 -11.50 19.17 17.58
C ASP A 118 -10.49 18.73 18.65
N SER A 119 -10.67 19.19 19.89
CA SER A 119 -9.77 18.87 21.00
C SER A 119 -9.75 17.38 21.40
N SER A 120 -10.68 16.58 20.92
CA SER A 120 -10.77 15.12 21.16
C SER A 120 -10.21 14.29 20.00
N SER A 121 -9.91 14.95 18.87
CA SER A 121 -9.39 14.31 17.67
C SER A 121 -7.98 13.79 17.90
N ASN A 122 -7.78 12.52 17.54
CA ASN A 122 -6.54 11.79 17.72
C ASN A 122 -6.28 10.87 16.53
N ALA A 123 -5.01 10.80 16.13
CA ALA A 123 -4.53 9.92 15.09
C ALA A 123 -3.21 9.27 15.53
N ILE A 124 -2.99 8.03 15.10
CA ILE A 124 -1.77 7.27 15.38
C ILE A 124 -1.28 6.59 14.10
N LEU A 125 0.04 6.41 14.00
CA LEU A 125 0.61 5.47 13.05
C LEU A 125 0.63 4.08 13.67
N VAL A 126 0.36 3.07 12.87
CA VAL A 126 0.29 1.68 13.33
C VAL A 126 1.15 0.80 12.43
N ILE A 127 2.01 -0.01 13.04
CA ILE A 127 2.70 -1.11 12.36
C ILE A 127 1.97 -2.40 12.69
N THR A 128 1.60 -3.14 11.65
CA THR A 128 1.07 -4.50 11.79
C THR A 128 2.03 -5.48 11.14
N SER A 129 2.55 -6.42 11.93
CA SER A 129 3.37 -7.53 11.45
C SER A 129 2.50 -8.76 11.23
N MET A 130 2.78 -9.47 10.15
CA MET A 130 1.98 -10.61 9.69
C MET A 130 2.91 -11.74 9.23
N ASN A 131 2.42 -12.97 9.28
CA ASN A 131 3.09 -14.08 8.62
C ASN A 131 2.91 -14.00 7.09
N PHE A 132 3.56 -14.90 6.36
CA PHE A 132 3.46 -14.99 4.90
C PHE A 132 2.04 -15.25 4.38
N TYR A 133 1.18 -15.88 5.18
CA TYR A 133 -0.21 -16.20 4.84
C TYR A 133 -1.18 -15.05 5.14
N GLY A 134 -0.67 -13.92 5.63
CA GLY A 134 -1.45 -12.75 5.98
C GLY A 134 -2.16 -12.86 7.34
N ASP A 135 -1.73 -13.75 8.23
CA ASP A 135 -2.23 -13.77 9.60
C ASP A 135 -1.43 -12.78 10.45
N THR A 136 -2.13 -11.97 11.25
CA THR A 136 -1.50 -10.97 12.11
C THR A 136 -0.72 -11.65 13.23
N LEU A 137 0.56 -11.30 13.38
CA LEU A 137 1.42 -11.73 14.48
C LEU A 137 1.36 -10.74 15.63
N TRP A 138 1.43 -9.44 15.31
CA TRP A 138 1.29 -8.37 16.27
C TRP A 138 0.93 -7.05 15.59
N THR A 139 0.36 -6.14 16.37
CA THR A 139 0.08 -4.75 16.00
C THR A 139 0.67 -3.83 17.05
N ARG A 140 1.27 -2.72 16.62
CA ARG A 140 1.89 -1.70 17.49
C ARG A 140 1.48 -0.30 17.05
N ALA A 141 0.97 0.47 17.99
CA ALA A 141 0.79 1.90 17.81
C ALA A 141 2.13 2.59 18.03
N LEU A 142 2.57 3.34 17.01
CA LEU A 142 3.69 4.26 17.13
C LEU A 142 3.18 5.56 17.73
N VAL A 143 3.01 5.53 19.06
CA VAL A 143 2.60 6.71 19.81
C VAL A 143 3.85 7.52 20.12
N ASN A 144 4.20 8.44 19.23
CA ASN A 144 5.01 9.57 19.67
C ASN A 144 4.09 10.58 20.35
N ASN A 145 4.65 11.40 21.24
CA ASN A 145 3.92 12.43 21.97
C ASN A 145 3.57 13.58 20.99
N TYR A 146 2.72 13.30 19.99
CA TYR A 146 2.28 14.20 18.92
C TYR A 146 1.29 15.26 19.43
N LEU A 147 1.22 15.48 20.76
CA LEU A 147 0.24 16.30 21.45
C LEU A 147 0.27 17.79 21.07
N ALA A 148 1.29 18.24 20.33
CA ALA A 148 1.27 19.59 19.77
C ALA A 148 0.48 19.68 18.45
N ASP A 149 0.53 18.66 17.58
CA ASP A 149 0.02 18.76 16.20
C ASP A 149 -0.47 17.40 15.65
N GLN A 150 -1.46 16.79 16.31
CA GLN A 150 -2.09 15.50 15.93
C GLN A 150 -2.70 15.52 14.50
N TYR A 151 -2.93 16.72 13.97
CA TYR A 151 -3.47 16.99 12.64
C TYR A 151 -2.51 16.64 11.49
N GLU A 152 -1.21 16.47 11.79
CA GLU A 152 -0.19 16.28 10.77
C GLU A 152 -0.15 14.85 10.19
N LEU A 153 -0.63 13.87 10.96
CA LEU A 153 -0.77 12.48 10.51
C LEU A 153 -1.82 12.33 9.40
N CYS A 154 -2.71 13.30 9.23
CA CYS A 154 -3.64 13.36 8.11
C CYS A 154 -2.93 13.56 6.76
N SER A 155 -1.67 13.97 6.74
CA SER A 155 -0.90 14.09 5.50
C SER A 155 -0.59 12.73 4.85
N GLN A 156 -0.69 12.64 3.52
CA GLN A 156 -0.53 11.38 2.78
C GLN A 156 0.93 11.00 2.48
N ASN A 157 1.89 11.56 3.20
CA ASN A 157 3.32 11.47 2.87
C ASN A 157 4.12 10.56 3.79
N TYR A 158 3.47 9.66 4.52
CA TYR A 158 4.16 8.65 5.31
C TYR A 158 4.48 7.42 4.48
N LYS A 159 5.68 6.87 4.67
CA LYS A 159 6.10 5.60 4.10
C LYS A 159 7.05 4.91 5.08
N GLY A 160 6.92 3.60 5.18
CA GLY A 160 7.82 2.73 5.93
C GLY A 160 8.53 1.76 5.00
N LEU A 161 9.73 1.35 5.40
CA LEU A 161 10.46 0.24 4.80
C LEU A 161 11.09 -0.63 5.88
N ILE A 162 11.25 -1.91 5.56
CA ILE A 162 11.93 -2.88 6.41
C ILE A 162 13.40 -2.88 6.03
N LEU A 163 14.27 -2.70 7.02
CA LEU A 163 15.72 -2.71 6.84
C LEU A 163 16.26 -4.15 6.87
N HIS A 164 17.50 -4.32 6.40
CA HIS A 164 18.15 -5.63 6.39
C HIS A 164 18.39 -6.24 7.79
N ASP A 165 18.41 -5.40 8.83
CA ASP A 165 18.52 -5.83 10.23
C ASP A 165 17.14 -6.17 10.84
N GLY A 166 16.06 -6.11 10.05
CA GLY A 166 14.68 -6.35 10.50
C GLY A 166 14.00 -5.14 11.14
N ASN A 167 14.73 -4.05 11.36
CA ASN A 167 14.21 -2.82 11.93
C ASN A 167 13.34 -2.08 10.91
N TYR A 168 12.44 -1.23 11.40
CA TYR A 168 11.60 -0.40 10.54
C TYR A 168 12.16 1.00 10.44
N LEU A 169 12.21 1.53 9.21
CA LEU A 169 12.49 2.94 8.97
C LEU A 169 11.25 3.58 8.38
N ILE A 170 10.72 4.56 9.07
CA ILE A 170 9.53 5.32 8.68
C ILE A 170 9.97 6.74 8.45
N PHE A 171 9.48 7.32 7.37
CA PHE A 171 9.63 8.74 7.13
C PHE A 171 8.29 9.37 6.84
N GLY A 172 8.27 10.69 7.01
CA GLY A 172 7.16 11.50 6.61
C GLY A 172 7.40 12.94 6.99
N LYS A 173 6.34 13.58 7.45
CA LYS A 173 6.32 15.00 7.76
C LYS A 173 6.11 15.19 9.26
N TYR A 174 6.79 16.19 9.79
CA TYR A 174 6.63 16.68 11.17
C TYR A 174 6.65 18.20 11.16
N PHE A 175 5.90 18.83 12.06
CA PHE A 175 5.92 20.28 12.22
C PHE A 175 6.83 20.63 13.39
N ALA A 176 7.86 21.43 13.12
CA ALA A 176 8.78 21.92 14.13
C ALA A 176 8.97 23.42 13.94
N ASP A 177 8.84 24.18 15.03
CA ASP A 177 9.07 25.63 15.06
C ASP A 177 8.25 26.42 14.03
N GLY A 178 7.00 26.03 13.78
CA GLY A 178 6.15 26.73 12.81
C GLY A 178 6.38 26.31 11.35
N GLU A 179 7.22 25.30 11.09
CA GLU A 179 7.54 24.86 9.74
C GLU A 179 7.42 23.35 9.54
N ARG A 180 7.07 22.97 8.31
CA ARG A 180 7.02 21.56 7.88
C ARG A 180 8.45 21.05 7.67
N LYS A 181 8.84 20.03 8.41
CA LYS A 181 10.13 19.35 8.32
C LYS A 181 9.95 17.90 7.87
N THR A 182 11.00 17.37 7.25
CA THR A 182 11.13 15.93 7.04
C THR A 182 11.42 15.25 8.37
N TRP A 183 10.68 14.20 8.67
CA TRP A 183 10.84 13.40 9.88
C TRP A 183 11.16 11.97 9.52
N LEU A 184 12.05 11.38 10.32
CA LEU A 184 12.40 9.97 10.26
C LEU A 184 12.29 9.36 11.65
N LEU A 185 11.78 8.15 11.70
CA LEU A 185 11.74 7.28 12.86
C LEU A 185 12.33 5.94 12.47
N LYS A 186 13.30 5.46 13.24
CA LYS A 186 13.74 4.09 13.19
C LYS A 186 13.23 3.39 14.44
N THR A 187 12.55 2.27 14.28
CA THR A 187 12.15 1.39 15.39
C THR A 187 12.98 0.11 15.34
N ASP A 188 12.97 -0.66 16.42
CA ASP A 188 13.46 -2.04 16.38
C ASP A 188 12.53 -2.96 15.55
N SER A 189 12.91 -4.24 15.39
CA SER A 189 12.12 -5.25 14.68
C SER A 189 10.82 -5.67 15.38
N GLU A 190 10.61 -5.23 16.62
CA GLU A 190 9.37 -5.41 17.38
C GLU A 190 8.46 -4.17 17.32
N GLY A 191 8.93 -3.10 16.67
CA GLY A 191 8.18 -1.85 16.48
C GLY A 191 8.34 -0.82 17.60
N ASN A 192 9.37 -0.92 18.45
CA ASN A 192 9.66 0.03 19.54
C ASN A 192 10.66 1.14 19.16
#